data_AF-A0A820W589-F1
#
_entry.id   AF-A0A820W589-F1
#
_cell.length_a   1.000
_cell.length_b   1.000
_cell.length_c   1.000
_cell.angle_alpha   90.00
_cell.angle_beta   90.00
_cell.angle_gamma   90.00
#
_symmetry.space_group_name_H-M   'P 1'
#
loop_
_entity.id
_entity.type
_entity.pdbx_description
1 polymer ?
#
loop_
_entity_poly.entity_id
_entity_poly.type
_entity_poly.pdbx_seq_one_letter_code
_entity_poly.pdbx_strand_id
1 'polypeptide(L)'
;MVVDVRKLSIGSGPARPAHQHGHFCVRAFHRLISYPSYSLFILFLIYLQIMDIILYFKIRTRDPLDFNSSNQTNTQSAIHSVYIFNPLPIKKIMVEPIIHYVRSPLAESVETKLHFTYYFPFISANAVSFFHCFLSVVSMKFVASESFSRRQLGVLIFQFRTFLDCLDGVVFRAHSNNKRYKSYYGDFGYYVDALSDILGGTCLIIGCLLYFYKERPFRSKSTATINSSVSPGSSASDGSREDNDLMILNLEDDQSCSHAASSPRKNDLSSNLLETKRTIFITLLVFSLRYSISAFFWDRYVRLYEQLLDSQTDTLQQKTLQLSILHSPLTIVIFYLWRYQCALSLQDYLLFAIFIDRTWEFILKTSTIGWFALMLTAFLTELHVNQVQSLFAALTIG
;
A
#
# COMPACT_ATOMS: atom_id res chain seq x y z
N MET A 1 -19.66 22.52 82.56
CA MET A 1 -19.99 21.84 81.29
C MET A 1 -18.84 20.85 81.04
N VAL A 2 -18.79 19.71 81.74
CA VAL A 2 -19.49 18.42 81.51
C VAL A 2 -18.97 17.69 80.26
N VAL A 3 -18.31 16.53 80.52
CA VAL A 3 -18.02 15.34 79.66
C VAL A 3 -16.88 15.52 78.64
N ASP A 4 -15.71 14.87 78.72
CA ASP A 4 -15.29 13.44 78.74
C ASP A 4 -15.52 12.67 77.41
N VAL A 5 -14.60 11.71 77.17
CA VAL A 5 -14.71 10.47 76.38
C VAL A 5 -13.89 10.38 75.06
N ARG A 6 -12.73 9.73 75.22
CA ARG A 6 -12.18 8.56 74.50
C ARG A 6 -12.32 8.42 72.96
N LYS A 7 -11.18 8.03 72.38
CA LYS A 7 -10.94 6.97 71.36
C LYS A 7 -12.01 6.75 70.28
N LEU A 8 -11.61 6.92 69.02
CA LEU A 8 -12.10 6.07 67.92
C LEU A 8 -10.99 5.76 66.92
N SER A 9 -10.66 4.47 66.91
CA SER A 9 -9.88 3.74 65.90
C SER A 9 -10.57 3.82 64.55
N ILE A 10 -9.83 4.12 63.47
CA ILE A 10 -10.27 3.85 62.10
C ILE A 10 -9.31 2.84 61.48
N GLY A 11 -9.89 1.71 61.13
CA GLY A 11 -9.24 0.52 60.62
C GLY A 11 -8.73 0.67 59.18
N SER A 12 -7.76 -0.19 58.91
CA SER A 12 -7.23 -0.60 57.63
C SER A 12 -8.32 -1.11 56.67
N GLY A 13 -8.45 -0.45 55.52
CA GLY A 13 -9.09 -1.01 54.33
C GLY A 13 -8.02 -1.48 53.32
N PRO A 14 -8.24 -2.59 52.57
CA PRO A 14 -7.26 -3.07 51.60
C PRO A 14 -7.18 -2.16 50.37
N ALA A 15 -5.95 -1.85 49.97
CA ALA A 15 -5.62 -1.10 48.77
C ALA A 15 -6.13 -1.80 47.50
N ARG A 16 -6.95 -1.10 46.71
CA ARG A 16 -7.25 -1.47 45.32
C ARG A 16 -6.06 -1.08 44.44
N PRO A 17 -5.58 -1.95 43.53
CA PRO A 17 -4.51 -1.59 42.61
C PRO A 17 -5.02 -0.62 41.53
N ALA A 18 -4.28 0.48 41.36
CA ALA A 18 -4.52 1.52 40.39
C ALA A 18 -4.23 1.05 38.95
N HIS A 19 -5.24 0.50 38.27
CA HIS A 19 -5.23 0.31 36.82
C HIS A 19 -5.84 1.54 36.13
N GLN A 20 -5.17 2.68 36.19
CA GLN A 20 -5.69 3.90 35.55
C GLN A 20 -4.59 4.85 35.04
N HIS A 21 -3.53 4.33 34.43
CA HIS A 21 -2.48 5.14 33.77
C HIS A 21 -2.39 4.96 32.24
N GLY A 22 -3.20 4.10 31.61
CA GLY A 22 -3.18 3.89 30.16
C GLY A 22 -4.09 4.82 29.34
N HIS A 23 -5.15 5.38 29.92
CA HIS A 23 -6.21 6.07 29.15
C HIS A 23 -6.02 7.58 29.00
N PHE A 24 -5.15 8.21 29.80
CA PHE A 24 -4.99 9.67 29.78
C PHE A 24 -4.05 10.15 28.65
N CYS A 25 -3.02 9.35 28.33
CA CYS A 25 -2.06 9.68 27.27
C CYS A 25 -2.66 9.56 25.86
N VAL A 26 -3.52 8.55 25.62
CA VAL A 26 -4.19 8.34 24.32
C VAL A 26 -5.18 9.48 24.00
N ARG A 27 -5.91 10.00 25.00
CA ARG A 27 -6.87 11.10 24.79
C ARG A 27 -6.21 12.47 24.56
N ALA A 28 -5.03 12.70 25.13
CA ALA A 28 -4.27 13.93 24.88
C ALA A 28 -3.61 13.92 23.48
N PHE A 29 -3.11 12.77 23.03
CA PHE A 29 -2.50 12.62 21.70
C PHE A 29 -3.55 12.69 20.57
N HIS A 30 -4.74 12.13 20.80
CA HIS A 30 -5.86 12.24 19.86
C HIS A 30 -6.31 13.70 19.65
N ARG A 31 -6.15 14.58 20.66
CA ARG A 31 -6.48 16.02 20.54
C ARG A 31 -5.38 16.83 19.85
N LEU A 32 -4.10 16.45 19.97
CA LEU A 32 -3.00 17.12 19.26
C LEU A 32 -3.04 16.86 17.74
N ILE A 33 -3.65 15.76 17.31
CA ILE A 33 -3.73 15.33 15.90
C ILE A 33 -5.09 15.66 15.26
N SER A 34 -6.05 16.31 15.93
CA SER A 34 -7.45 16.28 15.41
C SER A 34 -7.89 17.36 14.42
N TYR A 35 -7.11 18.43 14.16
CA TYR A 35 -7.54 19.48 13.21
C TYR A 35 -6.47 19.94 12.20
N PRO A 36 -5.23 20.28 12.58
CA PRO A 36 -4.25 20.76 11.61
C PRO A 36 -3.73 19.65 10.67
N SER A 37 -3.63 18.41 11.14
CA SER A 37 -3.17 17.26 10.34
C SER A 37 -4.16 16.89 9.23
N TYR A 38 -5.47 16.91 9.50
CA TYR A 38 -6.51 16.64 8.52
C TYR A 38 -6.57 17.73 7.46
N SER A 39 -6.41 19.00 7.86
CA SER A 39 -6.33 20.12 6.93
C SER A 39 -5.12 19.99 6.00
N LEU A 40 -3.94 19.66 6.54
CA LEU A 40 -2.74 19.41 5.73
C LEU A 40 -2.90 18.20 4.81
N PHE A 41 -3.56 17.13 5.26
CA PHE A 41 -3.84 15.97 4.43
C PHE A 41 -4.80 16.30 3.28
N ILE A 42 -5.88 17.03 3.54
CA ILE A 42 -6.80 17.50 2.49
C ILE A 42 -6.07 18.41 1.51
N LEU A 43 -5.25 19.34 2.00
CA LEU A 43 -4.43 20.21 1.15
C LEU A 43 -3.47 19.38 0.28
N PHE A 44 -2.87 18.33 0.82
CA PHE A 44 -2.02 17.41 0.09
C PHE A 44 -2.79 16.64 -1.00
N LEU A 45 -3.99 16.16 -0.71
CA LEU A 45 -4.85 15.52 -1.73
C LEU A 45 -5.27 16.49 -2.83
N ILE A 46 -5.63 17.73 -2.48
CA ILE A 46 -5.93 18.80 -3.44
C ILE A 46 -4.70 19.09 -4.31
N TYR A 47 -3.52 19.15 -3.71
CA TYR A 47 -2.26 19.30 -4.44
C TYR A 47 -2.06 18.18 -5.47
N LEU A 48 -2.22 16.92 -5.06
CA LEU A 48 -2.09 15.77 -5.98
C LEU A 48 -3.12 15.86 -7.13
N GLN A 49 -4.37 16.24 -6.83
CA GLN A 49 -5.42 16.39 -7.83
C GLN A 49 -5.13 17.51 -8.82
N ILE A 50 -4.66 18.67 -8.34
CA ILE A 50 -4.25 19.79 -9.20
C ILE A 50 -3.09 19.36 -10.10
N MET A 51 -2.10 18.65 -9.56
CA MET A 51 -0.97 18.14 -10.36
C MET A 51 -1.41 17.13 -11.41
N ASP A 52 -2.36 16.25 -11.09
CA ASP A 52 -2.95 15.34 -12.08
C ASP A 52 -3.74 16.09 -13.17
N ILE A 53 -4.42 17.20 -12.87
CA ILE A 53 -5.06 18.05 -13.89
C ILE A 53 -4.00 18.71 -14.78
N ILE A 54 -2.91 19.21 -14.20
CA ILE A 54 -1.79 19.78 -14.98
C ILE A 54 -1.16 18.71 -15.87
N LEU A 55 -0.96 17.49 -15.35
CA LEU A 55 -0.45 16.36 -16.12
C LEU A 55 -1.33 16.06 -17.33
N TYR A 56 -2.65 16.06 -17.17
CA TYR A 56 -3.60 15.85 -18.26
C TYR A 56 -3.38 16.85 -19.40
N PHE A 57 -3.29 18.14 -19.08
CA PHE A 57 -3.02 19.18 -20.09
C PHE A 57 -1.63 19.03 -20.72
N LYS A 58 -0.63 18.60 -19.95
CA LYS A 58 0.71 18.33 -20.45
C LYS A 58 0.78 17.14 -21.40
N ILE A 59 0.04 16.06 -21.14
CA ILE A 59 -0.05 14.92 -22.07
C ILE A 59 -0.66 15.37 -23.40
N ARG A 60 -1.71 16.20 -23.37
CA ARG A 60 -2.42 16.71 -24.56
C ARG A 60 -1.62 17.70 -25.39
N THR A 61 -0.60 18.33 -24.80
CA THR A 61 0.31 19.26 -25.46
C THR A 61 1.69 18.66 -25.68
N ARG A 62 1.87 17.36 -25.37
CA ARG A 62 3.14 16.67 -25.50
C ARG A 62 3.42 16.37 -26.97
N ASP A 63 4.57 16.80 -27.45
CA ASP A 63 5.17 16.29 -28.69
C ASP A 63 5.81 14.91 -28.46
N PRO A 64 5.99 14.10 -29.50
CA PRO A 64 6.79 12.88 -29.44
C PRO A 64 8.18 13.22 -28.92
N LEU A 65 8.72 12.40 -28.02
CA LEU A 65 10.01 12.68 -27.40
C LEU A 65 11.13 12.64 -28.45
N ASP A 66 11.52 13.82 -28.96
CA ASP A 66 12.70 13.97 -29.81
C ASP A 66 13.95 13.96 -28.91
N PHE A 67 14.47 12.75 -28.66
CA PHE A 67 15.64 12.51 -27.80
C PHE A 67 16.97 13.13 -28.30
N ASN A 68 16.96 13.83 -29.43
CA ASN A 68 18.12 14.48 -30.05
C ASN A 68 18.17 16.01 -29.80
N SER A 69 17.15 16.61 -29.17
CA SER A 69 17.18 18.05 -28.86
C SER A 69 17.98 18.33 -27.59
N SER A 70 19.29 18.41 -27.72
CA SER A 70 20.27 18.82 -26.70
C SER A 70 20.20 20.30 -26.28
N ASN A 71 19.15 21.04 -26.69
CA ASN A 71 19.02 22.47 -26.42
C ASN A 71 17.93 22.73 -25.38
N GLN A 72 18.14 22.30 -24.13
CA GLN A 72 17.41 22.88 -22.99
C GLN A 72 18.21 24.08 -22.47
N THR A 73 17.71 25.27 -22.79
CA THR A 73 18.25 26.57 -22.37
C THR A 73 18.26 26.73 -20.85
N ASN A 74 19.41 27.15 -20.34
CA ASN A 74 19.72 27.48 -18.94
C ASN A 74 18.92 28.69 -18.41
N THR A 75 17.72 28.48 -17.85
CA THR A 75 17.09 29.50 -16.97
C THR A 75 16.64 28.90 -15.63
N GLN A 76 17.28 29.41 -14.57
CA GLN A 76 17.36 28.81 -13.23
C GLN A 76 16.04 28.86 -12.43
N SER A 77 15.06 29.65 -12.88
CA SER A 77 13.72 29.76 -12.28
C SER A 77 12.69 28.79 -12.89
N ALA A 78 13.01 28.14 -14.01
CA ALA A 78 12.21 27.05 -14.60
C ALA A 78 12.56 25.67 -14.02
N ILE A 79 13.56 25.58 -13.14
CA ILE A 79 14.20 24.32 -12.74
C ILE A 79 13.23 23.32 -12.09
N HIS A 80 12.23 23.75 -11.31
CA HIS A 80 11.30 22.78 -10.70
C HIS A 80 10.20 22.30 -11.64
N SER A 81 9.67 23.16 -12.51
CA SER A 81 8.63 22.77 -13.48
C SER A 81 9.20 21.99 -14.66
N VAL A 82 10.47 22.23 -15.00
CA VAL A 82 11.21 21.54 -16.05
C VAL A 82 11.36 20.07 -15.70
N TYR A 83 11.73 19.68 -14.47
CA TYR A 83 11.91 18.26 -14.17
C TYR A 83 10.62 17.50 -13.87
N ILE A 84 9.59 18.11 -13.27
CA ILE A 84 8.35 17.38 -12.95
C ILE A 84 7.65 16.92 -14.23
N PHE A 85 7.52 17.80 -15.23
CA PHE A 85 6.75 17.51 -16.44
C PHE A 85 7.60 17.39 -17.71
N ASN A 86 8.94 17.54 -17.68
CA ASN A 86 9.80 17.35 -18.85
C ASN A 86 11.12 16.61 -18.53
N PRO A 87 11.59 15.73 -19.43
CA PRO A 87 10.80 15.03 -20.44
C PRO A 87 9.68 14.21 -19.77
N LEU A 88 8.57 13.99 -20.48
CA LEU A 88 7.41 13.25 -19.99
C LEU A 88 7.27 11.89 -20.69
N PRO A 89 8.15 10.92 -20.43
CA PRO A 89 8.04 9.59 -21.02
C PRO A 89 6.80 8.85 -20.49
N ILE A 90 6.32 7.87 -21.27
CA ILE A 90 5.17 7.04 -20.90
C ILE A 90 5.32 6.47 -19.49
N LYS A 91 6.51 5.95 -19.14
CA LYS A 91 6.81 5.46 -17.80
C LYS A 91 6.41 6.48 -16.74
N LYS A 92 6.83 7.74 -16.91
CA LYS A 92 6.55 8.82 -15.95
C LYS A 92 5.07 9.21 -15.92
N ILE A 93 4.38 9.14 -17.06
CA ILE A 93 2.92 9.36 -17.12
C ILE A 93 2.17 8.28 -16.32
N MET A 94 2.59 7.03 -16.41
CA MET A 94 1.92 5.89 -15.76
C MET A 94 2.34 5.64 -14.30
N VAL A 95 3.44 6.25 -13.84
CA VAL A 95 3.91 6.17 -12.44
C VAL A 95 2.93 6.86 -11.49
N GLU A 96 2.80 6.36 -10.26
CA GLU A 96 1.88 6.91 -9.27
C GLU A 96 2.09 8.41 -8.92
N PRO A 97 1.04 9.11 -8.43
CA PRO A 97 1.11 10.53 -8.10
C PRO A 97 2.19 10.91 -7.08
N ILE A 98 2.37 10.14 -6.01
CA ILE A 98 3.30 10.51 -4.93
C ILE A 98 4.76 10.38 -5.40
N ILE A 99 5.10 9.34 -6.17
CA ILE A 99 6.42 9.25 -6.82
C ILE A 99 6.62 10.37 -7.82
N HIS A 100 5.63 10.62 -8.68
CA HIS A 100 5.76 11.56 -9.77
C HIS A 100 5.91 13.01 -9.25
N TYR A 101 5.09 13.44 -8.29
CA TYR A 101 5.01 14.85 -7.90
C TYR A 101 5.82 15.18 -6.65
N VAL A 102 6.14 14.19 -5.81
CA VAL A 102 6.78 14.42 -4.51
C VAL A 102 8.16 13.77 -4.44
N ARG A 103 8.24 12.42 -4.52
CA ARG A 103 9.49 11.70 -4.24
C ARG A 103 10.54 11.86 -5.33
N SER A 104 10.17 11.70 -6.61
CA SER A 104 11.15 11.84 -7.70
C SER A 104 11.69 13.28 -7.81
N PRO A 105 10.85 14.34 -7.77
CA PRO A 105 11.34 15.71 -7.80
C PRO A 105 12.19 16.07 -6.58
N LEU A 106 11.91 15.49 -5.41
CA LEU A 106 12.75 15.63 -4.22
C LEU A 106 14.12 14.96 -4.43
N ALA A 107 14.15 13.74 -4.97
CA ALA A 107 15.39 13.02 -5.25
C ALA A 107 16.23 13.74 -6.31
N GLU A 108 15.61 14.25 -7.37
CA GLU A 108 16.28 15.07 -8.40
C GLU A 108 16.78 16.41 -7.84
N SER A 109 16.05 17.00 -6.89
CA SER A 109 16.48 18.22 -6.20
C SER A 109 17.73 17.99 -5.35
N VAL A 110 17.89 16.81 -4.73
CA VAL A 110 19.10 16.44 -4.00
C VAL A 110 20.32 16.46 -4.92
N GLU A 111 20.21 15.87 -6.11
CA GLU A 111 21.33 15.93 -7.07
C GLU A 111 21.53 17.34 -7.65
N THR A 112 20.46 18.02 -8.06
CA THR A 112 20.58 19.29 -8.79
C THR A 112 20.98 20.47 -7.89
N LYS A 113 20.47 20.54 -6.65
CA LYS A 113 20.71 21.66 -5.73
C LYS A 113 21.84 21.38 -4.75
N LEU A 114 21.95 20.14 -4.26
CA LEU A 114 22.98 19.77 -3.28
C LEU A 114 24.21 19.17 -3.94
N HIS A 115 24.18 18.89 -5.25
CA HIS A 115 25.28 18.25 -5.99
C HIS A 115 25.77 16.98 -5.27
N PHE A 116 24.81 16.13 -4.87
CA PHE A 116 25.07 14.96 -4.03
C PHE A 116 26.17 14.06 -4.60
N THR A 117 26.10 13.74 -5.89
CA THR A 117 27.10 12.87 -6.56
C THR A 117 28.48 13.52 -6.63
N TYR A 118 28.56 14.85 -6.68
CA TYR A 118 29.83 15.58 -6.68
C TYR A 118 30.51 15.54 -5.30
N TYR A 119 29.75 15.73 -4.21
CA TYR A 119 30.31 15.70 -2.85
C TYR A 119 30.53 14.28 -2.32
N PHE A 120 29.74 13.31 -2.79
CA PHE A 120 29.79 11.92 -2.35
C PHE A 120 30.00 10.95 -3.53
N PRO A 121 31.11 11.07 -4.29
CA PRO A 121 31.34 10.26 -5.50
C PRO A 121 31.56 8.76 -5.20
N PHE A 122 31.82 8.41 -3.94
CA PHE A 122 31.99 7.03 -3.49
C PHE A 122 30.65 6.32 -3.23
N ILE A 123 29.53 7.06 -3.16
CA ILE A 123 28.20 6.47 -2.93
C ILE A 123 27.62 6.06 -4.29
N SER A 124 27.70 4.76 -4.61
CA SER A 124 27.09 4.21 -5.82
C SER A 124 25.57 4.04 -5.68
N ALA A 125 24.87 3.94 -6.82
CA ALA A 125 23.44 3.61 -6.84
C ALA A 125 23.15 2.31 -6.08
N ASN A 126 23.95 1.26 -6.32
CA ASN A 126 23.82 -0.03 -5.61
C ASN A 126 23.96 0.12 -4.09
N ALA A 127 24.86 1.00 -3.60
CA ALA A 127 25.01 1.25 -2.18
C ALA A 127 23.75 1.86 -1.57
N VAL A 128 23.10 2.79 -2.29
CA VAL A 128 21.79 3.35 -1.91
C VAL A 128 20.73 2.24 -1.93
N SER A 129 20.74 1.36 -2.94
CA SER A 129 19.81 0.23 -3.04
C SER A 129 19.92 -0.75 -1.87
N PHE A 130 21.14 -1.12 -1.48
CA PHE A 130 21.37 -1.95 -0.28
C PHE A 130 20.92 -1.26 1.00
N PHE A 131 21.18 0.05 1.13
CA PHE A 131 20.81 0.78 2.33
C PHE A 131 19.29 0.90 2.49
N HIS A 132 18.56 1.18 1.40
CA HIS A 132 17.10 1.23 1.45
C HIS A 132 16.48 -0.16 1.67
N CYS A 133 17.11 -1.24 1.19
CA CYS A 133 16.74 -2.61 1.57
C CYS A 133 16.86 -2.84 3.09
N PHE A 134 17.95 -2.37 3.71
CA PHE A 134 18.15 -2.49 5.15
C PHE A 134 17.06 -1.74 5.94
N LEU A 135 16.69 -0.53 5.49
CA LEU A 135 15.59 0.23 6.10
C LEU A 135 14.25 -0.50 6.02
N SER A 136 14.00 -1.31 4.99
CA SER A 136 12.81 -2.16 4.91
C SER A 136 12.74 -3.17 6.07
N VAL A 137 13.88 -3.79 6.42
CA VAL A 137 13.97 -4.72 7.56
C VAL A 137 13.75 -4.00 8.89
N VAL A 138 14.32 -2.80 9.03
CA VAL A 138 14.08 -1.96 10.22
C VAL A 138 12.61 -1.60 10.33
N SER A 139 11.99 -1.11 9.25
CA SER A 139 10.58 -0.74 9.21
C SER A 139 9.67 -1.92 9.55
N MET A 140 9.93 -3.12 9.02
CA MET A 140 9.19 -4.34 9.36
C MET A 140 9.09 -4.57 10.87
N LYS A 141 10.18 -4.37 11.61
CA LYS A 141 10.18 -4.52 13.08
C LYS A 141 9.29 -3.50 13.78
N PHE A 142 9.21 -2.28 13.26
CA PHE A 142 8.35 -1.22 13.80
C PHE A 142 6.88 -1.43 13.42
N VAL A 143 6.59 -1.84 12.18
CA VAL A 143 5.24 -2.19 11.72
C VAL A 143 4.67 -3.38 12.48
N ALA A 144 5.50 -4.38 12.82
CA ALA A 144 5.10 -5.56 13.60
C ALA A 144 4.88 -5.31 15.12
N SER A 145 4.90 -4.04 15.55
CA SER A 145 4.77 -3.68 16.97
C SER A 145 3.33 -3.35 17.37
N GLU A 146 3.03 -3.61 18.64
CA GLU A 146 1.69 -3.42 19.25
C GLU A 146 1.38 -1.93 19.51
N SER A 147 2.42 -1.12 19.71
CA SER A 147 2.26 0.32 19.90
C SER A 147 1.95 1.02 18.59
N PHE A 148 0.84 1.74 18.55
CA PHE A 148 0.43 2.55 17.40
C PHE A 148 1.50 3.55 16.96
N SER A 149 2.10 4.30 17.89
CA SER A 149 3.15 5.28 17.56
C SER A 149 4.40 4.64 16.94
N ARG A 150 4.74 3.41 17.37
CA ARG A 150 5.86 2.67 16.78
C ARG A 150 5.52 2.20 15.36
N ARG A 151 4.28 1.79 15.08
CA ARG A 151 3.83 1.50 13.71
C ARG A 151 3.92 2.73 12.81
N GLN A 152 3.48 3.89 13.29
CA GLN A 152 3.60 5.16 12.56
C GLN A 152 5.06 5.51 12.26
N LEU A 153 5.98 5.34 13.22
CA LEU A 153 7.41 5.49 12.97
C LEU A 153 7.92 4.49 11.92
N GLY A 154 7.43 3.24 11.94
CA GLY A 154 7.71 2.25 10.90
C GLY A 154 7.29 2.73 9.51
N VAL A 155 6.12 3.35 9.38
CA VAL A 155 5.64 3.96 8.14
C VAL A 155 6.57 5.10 7.69
N LEU A 156 7.00 5.98 8.59
CA LEU A 156 7.93 7.07 8.25
C LEU A 156 9.28 6.54 7.76
N ILE A 157 9.83 5.51 8.41
CA ILE A 157 11.06 4.83 7.97
C ILE A 157 10.85 4.22 6.58
N PHE A 158 9.69 3.61 6.33
CA PHE A 158 9.38 3.03 5.02
C PHE A 158 9.24 4.11 3.95
N GLN A 159 8.63 5.26 4.26
CA GLN A 159 8.54 6.37 3.32
C GLN A 159 9.92 6.96 2.98
N PHE A 160 10.81 7.04 3.98
CA PHE A 160 12.20 7.43 3.72
C PHE A 160 12.94 6.38 2.86
N ARG A 161 12.68 5.09 3.08
CA ARG A 161 13.15 4.01 2.20
C ARG A 161 12.71 4.22 0.76
N THR A 162 11.43 4.49 0.52
CA THR A 162 10.91 4.70 -0.85
C THR A 162 11.40 6.01 -1.48
N PHE A 163 11.82 6.98 -0.67
CA PHE A 163 12.53 8.15 -1.18
C PHE A 163 13.94 7.78 -1.68
N LEU A 164 14.69 6.96 -0.92
CA LEU A 164 16.02 6.50 -1.32
C LEU A 164 15.98 5.60 -2.56
N ASP A 165 14.91 4.84 -2.73
CA ASP A 165 14.57 4.07 -3.92
C ASP A 165 14.32 4.95 -5.17
N CYS A 166 13.94 6.22 -5.00
CA CYS A 166 13.95 7.17 -6.11
C CYS A 166 15.35 7.78 -6.32
N LEU A 167 16.15 7.88 -5.26
CA LEU A 167 17.46 8.50 -5.26
C LEU A 167 18.52 7.64 -5.94
N ASP A 168 18.48 6.31 -5.80
CA ASP A 168 19.44 5.42 -6.46
C ASP A 168 19.42 5.55 -7.99
N GLY A 169 18.23 5.69 -8.59
CA GLY A 169 18.07 5.95 -10.01
C GLY A 169 18.60 7.33 -10.42
N VAL A 170 18.47 8.35 -9.56
CA VAL A 170 19.07 9.67 -9.80
C VAL A 170 20.59 9.60 -9.75
N VAL A 171 21.14 8.92 -8.74
CA VAL A 171 22.59 8.70 -8.57
C VAL A 171 23.17 7.90 -9.74
N PHE A 172 22.45 6.88 -10.22
CA PHE A 172 22.85 6.12 -11.40
C PHE A 172 22.91 7.00 -12.65
N ARG A 173 21.89 7.83 -12.89
CA ARG A 173 21.84 8.76 -14.04
C ARG A 173 22.93 9.83 -13.99
N ALA A 174 23.26 10.32 -12.79
CA ALA A 174 24.35 11.26 -12.59
C ALA A 174 25.71 10.63 -12.93
N HIS A 175 25.99 9.44 -12.39
CA HIS A 175 27.26 8.73 -12.67
C HIS A 175 27.40 8.26 -14.12
N SER A 176 26.30 7.83 -14.76
CA SER A 176 26.31 7.37 -16.15
C SER A 176 26.30 8.50 -17.18
N ASN A 177 26.29 9.77 -16.75
CA ASN A 177 26.08 10.95 -17.60
C ASN A 177 24.82 10.86 -18.50
N ASN A 178 23.86 10.00 -18.14
CA ASN A 178 22.66 9.77 -18.94
C ASN A 178 21.42 10.27 -18.19
N LYS A 179 20.91 11.42 -18.61
CA LYS A 179 19.73 12.06 -18.01
C LYS A 179 18.39 11.39 -18.39
N ARG A 180 18.39 10.32 -19.21
CA ARG A 180 17.15 9.69 -19.67
C ARG A 180 16.46 8.90 -18.56
N TYR A 181 15.15 9.11 -18.43
CA TYR A 181 14.28 8.38 -17.50
C TYR A 181 13.87 7.02 -18.10
N LYS A 182 14.85 6.15 -18.35
CA LYS A 182 14.68 4.82 -18.95
C LYS A 182 15.21 3.74 -18.01
N SER A 183 14.52 2.60 -17.94
CA SER A 183 15.04 1.42 -17.23
C SER A 183 16.14 0.75 -18.07
N TYR A 184 17.31 0.50 -17.48
CA TYR A 184 18.40 -0.25 -18.11
C TYR A 184 18.24 -1.74 -17.84
N TYR A 185 17.25 -2.35 -18.49
CA TYR A 185 16.99 -3.79 -18.36
C TYR A 185 18.24 -4.61 -18.72
N GLY A 186 18.67 -5.48 -17.80
CA GLY A 186 19.81 -6.39 -18.00
C GLY A 186 21.13 -5.94 -17.36
N ASP A 187 21.22 -4.72 -16.82
CA ASP A 187 22.39 -4.29 -16.05
C ASP A 187 22.35 -4.83 -14.62
N PHE A 188 23.51 -5.06 -14.00
CA PHE A 188 23.61 -5.56 -12.63
C PHE A 188 22.87 -4.64 -11.64
N GLY A 189 23.01 -3.32 -11.81
CA GLY A 189 22.33 -2.34 -10.96
C GLY A 189 20.80 -2.43 -11.05
N TYR A 190 20.25 -2.71 -12.23
CA TYR A 190 18.81 -2.92 -12.41
C TYR A 190 18.30 -4.13 -11.63
N TYR A 191 19.06 -5.23 -11.59
CA TYR A 191 18.68 -6.41 -10.81
C TYR A 191 18.80 -6.17 -9.30
N VAL A 192 19.81 -5.42 -8.85
CA VAL A 192 19.97 -5.07 -7.43
C VAL A 192 18.82 -4.19 -6.96
N ASP A 193 18.45 -3.17 -7.73
CA ASP A 193 17.32 -2.30 -7.46
C ASP A 193 16.00 -3.09 -7.39
N ALA A 194 15.68 -3.85 -8.43
CA ALA A 194 14.47 -4.67 -8.50
C ALA A 194 14.37 -5.69 -7.34
N LEU A 195 15.49 -6.32 -6.96
CA LEU A 195 15.52 -7.25 -5.83
C LEU A 195 15.29 -6.52 -4.51
N SER A 196 15.90 -5.34 -4.33
CA SER A 196 15.70 -4.51 -3.14
C SER A 196 14.23 -4.11 -2.97
N ASP A 197 13.57 -3.76 -4.08
CA ASP A 197 12.14 -3.43 -4.11
C ASP A 197 11.24 -4.62 -3.72
N ILE A 198 11.50 -5.80 -4.28
CA ILE A 198 10.77 -7.02 -3.96
C ILE A 198 10.93 -7.37 -2.47
N LEU A 199 12.16 -7.30 -1.96
CA LEU A 199 12.44 -7.55 -0.55
C LEU A 199 11.78 -6.48 0.34
N GLY A 200 11.77 -5.23 -0.08
CA GLY A 200 11.11 -4.13 0.61
C GLY A 200 9.60 -4.34 0.78
N GLY A 201 8.92 -4.62 -0.33
CA GLY A 201 7.48 -4.94 -0.33
C GLY A 201 7.17 -6.19 0.51
N THR A 202 8.01 -7.23 0.41
CA THR A 202 7.87 -8.46 1.19
C THR A 202 8.03 -8.21 2.69
N CYS A 203 9.03 -7.42 3.11
CA CYS A 203 9.23 -7.02 4.49
C CYS A 203 8.01 -6.27 5.07
N LEU A 204 7.38 -5.38 4.28
CA LEU A 204 6.19 -4.66 4.71
C LEU A 204 5.02 -5.62 4.97
N ILE A 205 4.77 -6.55 4.04
CA ILE A 205 3.71 -7.56 4.14
C ILE A 205 3.95 -8.49 5.34
N ILE A 206 5.18 -8.96 5.54
CA ILE A 206 5.56 -9.78 6.70
C ILE A 206 5.37 -8.98 7.99
N GLY A 207 5.71 -7.68 8.01
CA GLY A 207 5.45 -6.79 9.15
C GLY A 207 3.97 -6.76 9.53
N CYS A 208 3.08 -6.62 8.54
CA CYS A 208 1.63 -6.70 8.74
C CYS A 208 1.18 -8.08 9.24
N LEU A 209 1.72 -9.16 8.68
CA LEU A 209 1.40 -10.53 9.12
C LEU A 209 1.75 -10.76 10.58
N LEU A 210 2.97 -10.37 10.98
CA LEU A 210 3.45 -10.49 12.35
C LEU A 210 2.62 -9.64 13.32
N TYR A 211 2.20 -8.44 12.89
CA TYR A 211 1.29 -7.60 13.66
C TYR A 211 -0.05 -8.31 13.91
N PHE A 212 -0.73 -8.78 12.86
CA PHE A 212 -2.04 -9.42 13.01
C PHE A 212 -2.01 -10.77 13.72
N TYR A 213 -0.87 -11.48 13.69
CA TYR A 213 -0.69 -12.69 14.48
C TYR A 213 -0.59 -12.44 15.98
N LYS A 214 -0.11 -11.25 16.39
CA LYS A 214 -0.11 -10.79 17.78
C LYS A 214 -1.46 -10.18 18.14
N GLU A 215 -1.92 -9.23 17.35
CA GLU A 215 -3.19 -8.50 17.53
C GLU A 215 -4.21 -8.94 16.47
N ARG A 216 -5.01 -9.96 16.82
CA ARG A 216 -6.01 -10.47 15.89
C ARG A 216 -7.12 -9.44 15.69
N PRO A 217 -7.51 -9.13 14.44
CA PRO A 217 -8.62 -8.24 14.18
C PRO A 217 -9.95 -8.90 14.57
N PHE A 218 -10.94 -8.06 14.89
CA PHE A 218 -12.30 -8.51 15.14
C PHE A 218 -12.99 -8.92 13.84
N ARG A 219 -13.75 -10.01 13.90
CA ARG A 219 -14.57 -10.50 12.81
C ARG A 219 -15.70 -9.51 12.55
N SER A 220 -15.77 -8.98 11.33
CA SER A 220 -16.86 -8.09 10.94
C SER A 220 -18.19 -8.87 10.93
N LYS A 221 -19.28 -8.27 11.43
CA LYS A 221 -20.61 -8.90 11.48
C LYS A 221 -21.09 -9.40 10.11
N SER A 222 -20.59 -8.84 9.02
CA SER A 222 -20.94 -9.22 7.64
C SER A 222 -20.48 -10.65 7.28
N THR A 223 -19.38 -11.16 7.87
CA THR A 223 -18.90 -12.54 7.70
C THR A 223 -19.40 -13.51 8.79
N ALA A 224 -20.11 -13.03 9.81
CA ALA A 224 -20.72 -13.88 10.83
C ALA A 224 -22.03 -14.50 10.32
N THR A 225 -22.84 -13.72 9.58
CA THR A 225 -24.16 -14.15 9.10
C THR A 225 -24.09 -15.21 8.00
N ILE A 226 -23.01 -15.27 7.22
CA ILE A 226 -22.84 -16.23 6.13
C ILE A 226 -22.50 -17.65 6.67
N ASN A 227 -21.86 -17.74 7.84
CA ASN A 227 -21.51 -19.04 8.41
C ASN A 227 -22.61 -19.60 9.32
N SER A 228 -23.61 -18.80 9.70
CA SER A 228 -24.75 -19.24 10.52
C SER A 228 -25.96 -19.70 9.70
N SER A 229 -25.89 -19.66 8.36
CA SER A 229 -27.03 -20.01 7.48
C SER A 229 -26.94 -21.41 6.85
N VAL A 230 -25.98 -22.24 7.26
CA VAL A 230 -25.90 -23.65 6.81
C VAL A 230 -26.24 -24.58 7.98
N SER A 231 -27.54 -24.65 8.30
CA SER A 231 -28.18 -25.84 8.87
C SER A 231 -29.35 -26.21 7.94
N PRO A 232 -29.37 -27.41 7.34
CA PRO A 232 -30.43 -27.79 6.41
C PRO A 232 -31.64 -28.40 7.13
N GLY A 233 -32.84 -27.95 6.72
CA GLY A 233 -34.12 -28.67 6.79
C GLY A 233 -34.80 -28.75 8.16
N SER A 234 -36.13 -28.74 8.30
CA SER A 234 -37.24 -28.59 7.36
C SER A 234 -38.54 -28.43 8.16
N SER A 235 -39.43 -27.62 7.62
CA SER A 235 -40.89 -27.49 7.75
C SER A 235 -41.72 -28.48 8.59
N ALA A 236 -42.81 -27.93 9.18
CA ALA A 236 -44.07 -28.57 9.61
C ALA A 236 -43.96 -29.51 10.83
N SER A 237 -44.95 -29.79 11.67
CA SER A 237 -46.35 -29.39 11.88
C SER A 237 -46.76 -30.04 13.22
N ASP A 238 -47.76 -29.45 13.86
CA ASP A 238 -48.83 -30.06 14.65
C ASP A 238 -48.77 -31.56 15.06
N GLY A 239 -49.09 -31.83 16.34
CA GLY A 239 -49.86 -33.00 16.77
C GLY A 239 -49.14 -34.33 17.10
N SER A 240 -49.06 -34.63 18.40
CA SER A 240 -49.34 -35.92 19.07
C SER A 240 -48.62 -37.25 18.69
N ARG A 241 -48.40 -38.06 19.75
CA ARG A 241 -48.26 -39.53 19.86
C ARG A 241 -46.87 -40.17 19.98
N GLU A 242 -46.64 -40.66 21.21
CA GLU A 242 -46.42 -42.07 21.64
C GLU A 242 -45.31 -42.92 20.97
N ASP A 243 -44.35 -43.29 21.84
CA ASP A 243 -43.85 -44.64 22.14
C ASP A 243 -43.24 -45.52 21.04
N ASN A 244 -41.93 -45.79 21.13
CA ASN A 244 -41.41 -47.01 21.78
C ASN A 244 -39.91 -47.27 21.52
N ASP A 245 -39.22 -47.52 22.64
CA ASP A 245 -38.31 -48.64 22.90
C ASP A 245 -36.79 -48.65 22.56
N LEU A 246 -36.06 -48.85 23.67
CA LEU A 246 -34.91 -49.73 23.93
C LEU A 246 -33.55 -49.40 23.26
N MET A 247 -32.39 -49.49 23.94
CA MET A 247 -31.97 -49.70 25.33
C MET A 247 -30.42 -49.62 25.37
N ILE A 248 -29.82 -49.57 26.58
CA ILE A 248 -28.46 -50.08 26.95
C ILE A 248 -27.27 -49.17 26.55
N LEU A 249 -26.32 -48.77 27.41
CA LEU A 249 -25.92 -49.17 28.77
C LEU A 249 -25.16 -48.02 29.46
N ASN A 250 -25.37 -47.91 30.78
CA ASN A 250 -24.58 -47.10 31.72
C ASN A 250 -23.13 -47.60 31.81
N LEU A 251 -22.22 -46.67 32.11
CA LEU A 251 -21.09 -46.89 33.03
C LEU A 251 -20.86 -45.56 33.78
N GLU A 252 -21.54 -45.43 34.92
CA GLU A 252 -21.11 -44.58 36.04
C GLU A 252 -20.23 -45.45 36.94
N ASP A 253 -19.14 -44.88 37.45
CA ASP A 253 -18.56 -45.22 38.75
C ASP A 253 -18.11 -43.90 39.42
N ASP A 254 -18.98 -43.46 40.34
CA ASP A 254 -18.76 -42.91 41.67
C ASP A 254 -17.75 -41.77 41.99
N GLN A 255 -18.39 -40.62 42.28
CA GLN A 255 -18.42 -39.89 43.56
C GLN A 255 -17.25 -39.04 44.11
N SER A 256 -17.62 -37.77 44.32
CA SER A 256 -17.27 -36.83 45.42
C SER A 256 -16.02 -35.95 45.29
N CYS A 257 -16.22 -34.66 45.00
CA CYS A 257 -16.23 -33.58 46.01
C CYS A 257 -16.23 -32.19 45.36
N SER A 258 -17.04 -31.32 45.95
CA SER A 258 -17.14 -29.88 45.72
C SER A 258 -15.78 -29.16 45.55
N HIS A 259 -15.63 -28.33 44.52
CA HIS A 259 -15.36 -26.88 44.61
C HIS A 259 -15.04 -26.27 43.23
N ALA A 260 -15.62 -25.09 42.99
CA ALA A 260 -15.30 -24.12 41.92
C ALA A 260 -15.61 -24.53 40.47
N ALA A 261 -16.85 -24.28 40.05
CA ALA A 261 -17.19 -24.05 38.65
C ALA A 261 -16.41 -22.83 38.11
N SER A 262 -15.23 -23.07 37.53
CA SER A 262 -14.56 -22.09 36.68
C SER A 262 -15.37 -21.95 35.40
N SER A 263 -16.02 -20.80 35.23
CA SER A 263 -16.77 -20.42 34.03
C SER A 263 -15.94 -20.61 32.75
N PRO A 264 -16.30 -21.54 31.83
CA PRO A 264 -15.64 -21.67 30.53
C PRO A 264 -16.15 -20.63 29.51
N ARG A 265 -17.25 -19.93 29.85
CA ARG A 265 -18.11 -19.27 28.87
C ARG A 265 -17.56 -17.96 28.28
N LYS A 266 -16.60 -17.31 28.93
CA LYS A 266 -16.03 -16.03 28.45
C LYS A 266 -14.90 -16.20 27.44
N ASN A 267 -14.12 -17.27 27.54
CA ASN A 267 -13.00 -17.51 26.62
C ASN A 267 -13.49 -17.97 25.24
N ASP A 268 -14.56 -18.78 25.20
CA ASP A 268 -15.17 -19.23 23.94
C ASP A 268 -15.91 -18.12 23.18
N LEU A 269 -16.51 -17.15 23.88
CA LEU A 269 -17.18 -16.03 23.21
C LEU A 269 -16.17 -15.07 22.56
N SER A 270 -15.04 -14.82 23.22
CA SER A 270 -13.97 -13.96 22.69
C SER A 270 -13.22 -14.60 21.53
N SER A 271 -13.04 -15.93 21.52
CA SER A 271 -12.35 -16.63 20.44
C SER A 271 -13.18 -16.66 19.15
N ASN A 272 -14.51 -16.72 19.26
CA ASN A 272 -15.44 -16.67 18.11
C ASN A 272 -15.55 -15.26 17.46
N LEU A 273 -15.15 -14.21 18.19
CA LEU A 273 -15.19 -12.82 17.71
C LEU A 273 -13.90 -12.36 17.01
N LEU A 274 -12.81 -13.12 17.13
CA LEU A 274 -11.52 -12.79 16.54
C LEU A 274 -11.30 -13.58 15.24
N GLU A 275 -10.63 -12.96 14.28
CA GLU A 275 -10.26 -13.65 13.05
C GLU A 275 -9.27 -14.78 13.32
N THR A 276 -9.40 -15.87 12.56
CA THR A 276 -8.47 -17.01 12.70
C THR A 276 -7.13 -16.67 12.06
N LYS A 277 -6.02 -17.22 12.60
CA LYS A 277 -4.68 -17.06 11.98
C LYS A 277 -4.67 -17.53 10.52
N ARG A 278 -5.44 -18.57 10.19
CA ARG A 278 -5.63 -19.06 8.81
C ARG A 278 -6.28 -18.00 7.92
N THR A 279 -7.36 -17.35 8.39
CA THR A 279 -8.01 -16.27 7.63
C THR A 279 -7.04 -15.12 7.37
N ILE A 280 -6.35 -14.65 8.41
CA ILE A 280 -5.35 -13.57 8.32
C ILE A 280 -4.29 -13.90 7.28
N PHE A 281 -3.72 -15.12 7.34
CA PHE A 281 -2.72 -15.58 6.39
C PHE A 281 -3.24 -15.59 4.96
N ILE A 282 -4.42 -16.17 4.72
CA ILE A 282 -5.03 -16.27 3.38
C ILE A 282 -5.31 -14.87 2.84
N THR A 283 -5.90 -13.97 3.63
CA THR A 283 -6.22 -12.61 3.18
C THR A 283 -4.94 -11.84 2.80
N LEU A 284 -3.89 -11.93 3.61
CA LEU A 284 -2.61 -11.32 3.29
C LEU A 284 -1.94 -11.95 2.07
N LEU A 285 -2.04 -13.27 1.90
CA LEU A 285 -1.53 -13.96 0.71
C LEU A 285 -2.26 -13.48 -0.56
N VAL A 286 -3.59 -13.35 -0.51
CA VAL A 286 -4.40 -12.83 -1.63
C VAL A 286 -4.03 -11.37 -1.93
N PHE A 287 -3.85 -10.53 -0.92
CA PHE A 287 -3.35 -9.16 -1.09
C PHE A 287 -1.96 -9.13 -1.74
N SER A 288 -1.04 -9.98 -1.28
CA SER A 288 0.34 -10.07 -1.77
C SER A 288 0.38 -10.53 -3.23
N LEU A 289 -0.47 -11.48 -3.59
CA LEU A 289 -0.62 -11.93 -4.97
C LEU A 289 -1.13 -10.79 -5.86
N ARG A 290 -2.15 -10.04 -5.41
CA ARG A 290 -2.65 -8.86 -6.14
C ARG A 290 -1.55 -7.81 -6.32
N TYR A 291 -0.80 -7.52 -5.25
CA TYR A 291 0.31 -6.58 -5.27
C TYR A 291 1.35 -6.96 -6.33
N SER A 292 1.75 -8.24 -6.36
CA SER A 292 2.74 -8.77 -7.30
C SER A 292 2.23 -8.77 -8.75
N ILE A 293 0.98 -9.20 -8.98
CA ILE A 293 0.38 -9.21 -10.32
C ILE A 293 0.20 -7.79 -10.86
N SER A 294 -0.15 -6.82 -10.00
CA SER A 294 -0.21 -5.42 -10.38
C SER A 294 1.16 -4.89 -10.85
N ALA A 295 2.24 -5.19 -10.11
CA ALA A 295 3.60 -4.80 -10.51
C ALA A 295 3.97 -5.40 -11.88
N PHE A 296 3.70 -6.70 -12.07
CA PHE A 296 3.98 -7.40 -13.32
C PHE A 296 3.25 -6.79 -14.52
N PHE A 297 1.93 -6.59 -14.41
CA PHE A 297 1.16 -6.01 -15.51
C PHE A 297 1.56 -4.57 -15.79
N TRP A 298 1.75 -3.76 -14.75
CA TRP A 298 2.16 -2.37 -14.92
C TRP A 298 3.49 -2.26 -15.69
N ASP A 299 4.51 -3.04 -15.29
CA ASP A 299 5.82 -3.04 -15.95
C ASP A 299 5.75 -3.60 -17.39
N ARG A 300 4.93 -4.63 -17.65
CA ARG A 300 4.62 -5.10 -19.02
C ARG A 300 4.02 -3.99 -19.88
N TYR A 301 2.96 -3.33 -19.42
CA TYR A 301 2.23 -2.36 -20.23
C TYR A 301 3.01 -1.06 -20.40
N VAL A 302 3.76 -0.61 -19.39
CA VAL A 302 4.69 0.51 -19.53
C VAL A 302 5.69 0.24 -20.64
N ARG A 303 6.33 -0.93 -20.67
CA ARG A 303 7.26 -1.29 -21.76
C ARG A 303 6.60 -1.29 -23.13
N LEU A 304 5.40 -1.87 -23.24
CA LEU A 304 4.68 -1.93 -24.52
C LEU A 304 4.32 -0.54 -25.02
N TYR A 305 3.77 0.32 -24.16
CA TYR A 305 3.45 1.69 -24.54
C TYR A 305 4.70 2.54 -24.79
N GLU A 306 5.80 2.36 -24.04
CA GLU A 306 7.07 3.04 -24.32
C GLU A 306 7.60 2.64 -25.71
N GLN A 307 7.56 1.36 -26.07
CA GLN A 307 7.94 0.88 -27.41
C GLN A 307 7.02 1.40 -28.52
N LEU A 308 5.72 1.57 -28.25
CA LEU A 308 4.75 2.00 -29.27
C LEU A 308 4.70 3.51 -29.44
N LEU A 309 4.80 4.28 -28.34
CA LEU A 309 4.51 5.71 -28.31
C LEU A 309 5.73 6.60 -28.05
N ASP A 310 6.81 6.05 -27.51
CA ASP A 310 8.08 6.76 -27.26
C ASP A 310 9.24 6.21 -28.12
N SER A 311 8.98 5.28 -29.05
CA SER A 311 9.99 4.84 -30.01
C SER A 311 10.32 5.94 -31.02
N GLN A 312 11.59 6.00 -31.43
CA GLN A 312 12.02 6.89 -32.51
C GLN A 312 11.34 6.45 -33.81
N THR A 313 10.75 7.41 -34.52
CA THR A 313 10.05 7.19 -35.78
C THR A 313 10.75 7.91 -36.92
N ASP A 314 10.93 7.20 -38.04
CA ASP A 314 11.59 7.75 -39.23
C ASP A 314 10.59 8.46 -40.17
N THR A 315 9.29 8.13 -40.06
CA THR A 315 8.23 8.62 -40.96
C THR A 315 7.24 9.55 -40.25
N LEU A 316 6.91 10.68 -40.88
CA LEU A 316 5.94 11.67 -40.36
C LEU A 316 4.56 11.06 -40.05
N GLN A 317 4.12 10.08 -40.83
CA GLN A 317 2.85 9.37 -40.62
C GLN A 317 2.84 8.57 -39.30
N GLN A 318 3.92 7.85 -38.98
CA GLN A 318 4.07 7.14 -37.70
C GLN A 318 4.06 8.13 -36.53
N LYS A 319 4.79 9.25 -36.66
CA LYS A 319 4.81 10.32 -35.64
C LYS A 319 3.41 10.89 -35.38
N THR A 320 2.62 11.09 -36.44
CA THR A 320 1.24 11.61 -36.35
C THR A 320 0.29 10.59 -35.71
N LEU A 321 0.45 9.30 -36.03
CA LEU A 321 -0.33 8.22 -35.43
C LEU A 321 -0.01 8.07 -33.93
N GLN A 322 1.27 8.10 -33.55
CA GLN A 322 1.69 8.08 -32.14
C GLN A 322 1.06 9.23 -31.34
N LEU A 323 1.10 10.45 -31.89
CA LEU A 323 0.46 11.63 -31.30
C LEU A 323 -1.05 11.45 -31.16
N SER A 324 -1.72 11.01 -32.22
CA SER A 324 -3.17 10.78 -32.22
C SER A 324 -3.59 9.77 -31.15
N ILE A 325 -2.83 8.67 -31.02
CA ILE A 325 -3.09 7.63 -30.01
C ILE A 325 -2.78 8.17 -28.60
N LEU A 326 -1.65 8.84 -28.41
CA LEU A 326 -1.28 9.40 -27.11
C LEU A 326 -2.32 10.39 -26.59
N HIS A 327 -2.86 11.23 -27.48
CA HIS A 327 -3.86 12.23 -27.12
C HIS A 327 -5.27 11.65 -27.01
N SER A 328 -5.48 10.39 -27.42
CA SER A 328 -6.79 9.73 -27.34
C SER A 328 -7.30 9.70 -25.89
N PRO A 329 -8.60 10.04 -25.65
CA PRO A 329 -9.19 9.96 -24.32
C PRO A 329 -9.06 8.56 -23.69
N LEU A 330 -9.15 7.50 -24.50
CA LEU A 330 -9.05 6.13 -24.01
C LEU A 330 -7.65 5.80 -23.47
N THR A 331 -6.59 6.19 -24.20
CA THR A 331 -5.20 6.05 -23.76
C THR A 331 -4.98 6.76 -22.43
N ILE A 332 -5.47 7.99 -22.31
CA ILE A 332 -5.33 8.79 -21.10
C ILE A 332 -6.05 8.10 -19.94
N VAL A 333 -7.31 7.68 -20.11
CA VAL A 333 -8.04 6.95 -19.06
C VAL A 333 -7.29 5.71 -18.60
N ILE A 334 -6.74 4.92 -19.53
CA ILE A 334 -5.94 3.73 -19.20
C ILE A 334 -4.70 4.11 -18.39
N PHE A 335 -3.98 5.17 -18.77
CA PHE A 335 -2.83 5.64 -18.01
C PHE A 335 -3.21 6.04 -16.58
N TYR A 336 -4.31 6.77 -16.39
CA TYR A 336 -4.79 7.13 -15.04
C TYR A 336 -5.23 5.91 -14.22
N LEU A 337 -5.87 4.92 -14.84
CA LEU A 337 -6.20 3.67 -14.15
C LEU A 337 -4.92 2.98 -13.64
N TRP A 338 -3.88 2.90 -14.46
CA TRP A 338 -2.59 2.34 -14.04
C TRP A 338 -1.89 3.15 -12.95
N ARG A 339 -1.99 4.49 -12.98
CA ARG A 339 -1.43 5.34 -11.92
C ARG A 339 -1.93 4.95 -10.55
N TYR A 340 -3.23 4.64 -10.40
CA TYR A 340 -3.83 4.26 -9.12
C TYR A 340 -3.84 2.76 -8.83
N GLN A 341 -3.75 1.91 -9.86
CA GLN A 341 -3.75 0.45 -9.68
C GLN A 341 -2.36 -0.17 -9.58
N CYS A 342 -1.28 0.59 -9.85
CA CYS A 342 0.09 0.08 -9.75
C CYS A 342 0.46 -0.34 -8.32
N ALA A 343 1.44 -1.25 -8.20
CA ALA A 343 1.88 -1.78 -6.92
C ALA A 343 2.42 -0.69 -5.97
N LEU A 344 3.06 0.35 -6.51
CA LEU A 344 3.61 1.46 -5.73
C LEU A 344 2.49 2.29 -5.07
N SER A 345 1.39 2.57 -5.78
CA SER A 345 0.20 3.18 -5.16
C SER A 345 -0.43 2.29 -4.12
N LEU A 346 -0.47 0.98 -4.38
CA LEU A 346 -1.00 0.05 -3.40
C LEU A 346 -0.16 0.00 -2.12
N GLN A 347 1.15 0.13 -2.24
CA GLN A 347 2.08 0.26 -1.13
C GLN A 347 1.80 1.51 -0.31
N ASP A 348 1.65 2.67 -0.96
CA ASP A 348 1.36 3.92 -0.28
C ASP A 348 -0.01 3.90 0.42
N TYR A 349 -1.02 3.29 -0.19
CA TYR A 349 -2.32 3.10 0.45
C TYR A 349 -2.23 2.18 1.67
N LEU A 350 -1.41 1.12 1.62
CA LEU A 350 -1.16 0.26 2.77
C LEU A 350 -0.44 1.03 3.89
N LEU A 351 0.60 1.79 3.56
CA LEU A 351 1.33 2.61 4.52
C LEU A 351 0.42 3.65 5.18
N PHE A 352 -0.44 4.30 4.39
CA PHE A 352 -1.46 5.20 4.91
C PHE A 352 -2.44 4.48 5.83
N ALA A 353 -2.93 3.29 5.44
CA ALA A 353 -3.81 2.48 6.27
C ALA A 353 -3.16 2.06 7.61
N ILE A 354 -1.86 1.76 7.62
CA ILE A 354 -1.09 1.52 8.85
C ILE A 354 -1.01 2.79 9.70
N PHE A 355 -0.76 3.95 9.06
CA PHE A 355 -0.62 5.22 9.76
C PHE A 355 -1.90 5.67 10.49
N ILE A 356 -3.08 5.32 9.97
CA ILE A 356 -4.39 5.63 10.57
C ILE A 356 -5.03 4.47 11.34
N ASP A 357 -4.32 3.35 11.52
CA ASP A 357 -4.79 2.13 12.20
C ASP A 357 -6.01 1.46 11.54
N ARG A 358 -6.11 1.52 10.21
CA ARG A 358 -7.17 0.88 9.40
C ARG A 358 -6.64 -0.21 8.47
N THR A 359 -5.47 -0.76 8.78
CA THR A 359 -4.76 -1.76 7.95
C THR A 359 -5.63 -2.96 7.58
N TRP A 360 -6.38 -3.52 8.54
CA TRP A 360 -7.19 -4.71 8.29
C TRP A 360 -8.34 -4.45 7.31
N GLU A 361 -9.08 -3.35 7.52
CA GLU A 361 -10.19 -2.96 6.64
C GLU A 361 -9.71 -2.69 5.22
N PHE A 362 -8.56 -2.02 5.09
CA PHE A 362 -7.93 -1.76 3.81
C PHE A 362 -7.56 -3.07 3.09
N ILE A 363 -6.87 -3.99 3.77
CA ILE A 363 -6.46 -5.28 3.18
C ILE A 363 -7.68 -6.10 2.76
N LEU A 364 -8.73 -6.14 3.58
CA LEU A 364 -9.96 -6.90 3.28
C LEU A 364 -10.70 -6.36 2.05
N LYS A 365 -10.94 -5.03 1.99
CA LYS A 365 -11.61 -4.38 0.85
C LYS A 365 -10.80 -4.53 -0.43
N THR A 366 -9.49 -4.37 -0.32
CA THR A 366 -8.57 -4.48 -1.44
C THR A 366 -8.48 -5.91 -1.97
N SER A 367 -8.50 -6.90 -1.09
CA SER A 367 -8.46 -8.33 -1.46
C SER A 367 -9.75 -8.83 -2.11
N THR A 368 -10.82 -8.03 -2.09
CA THR A 368 -12.10 -8.37 -2.73
C THR A 368 -12.33 -7.50 -3.96
N ILE A 369 -12.60 -6.22 -3.77
CA ILE A 369 -12.93 -5.26 -4.84
C ILE A 369 -11.70 -4.96 -5.72
N GLY A 370 -10.51 -4.94 -5.12
CA GLY A 370 -9.28 -4.57 -5.83
C GLY A 370 -8.90 -5.53 -6.95
N TRP A 371 -9.29 -6.81 -6.88
CA TRP A 371 -9.05 -7.77 -7.97
C TRP A 371 -9.85 -7.45 -9.21
N PHE A 372 -11.14 -7.15 -9.03
CA PHE A 372 -12.00 -6.76 -10.14
C PHE A 372 -11.46 -5.52 -10.86
N ALA A 373 -11.05 -4.51 -10.09
CA ALA A 373 -10.47 -3.29 -10.66
C ALA A 373 -9.15 -3.54 -11.42
N LEU A 374 -8.27 -4.41 -10.89
CA LEU A 374 -7.02 -4.78 -11.57
C LEU A 374 -7.28 -5.55 -12.87
N MET A 375 -8.15 -6.56 -12.83
CA MET A 375 -8.47 -7.37 -14.00
C MET A 375 -9.17 -6.56 -15.09
N LEU A 376 -10.09 -5.66 -14.71
CA LEU A 376 -10.73 -4.74 -15.65
C LEU A 376 -9.71 -3.83 -16.31
N THR A 377 -8.80 -3.23 -15.53
CA THR A 377 -7.74 -2.36 -16.06
C THR A 377 -6.82 -3.12 -17.01
N ALA A 378 -6.38 -4.33 -16.64
CA ALA A 378 -5.54 -5.17 -17.48
C ALA A 378 -6.25 -5.58 -18.78
N PHE A 379 -7.52 -5.97 -18.71
CA PHE A 379 -8.32 -6.34 -19.88
C PHE A 379 -8.49 -5.18 -20.86
N LEU A 380 -8.89 -4.00 -20.37
CA LEU A 380 -9.03 -2.79 -21.19
C LEU A 380 -7.69 -2.39 -21.84
N THR A 381 -6.59 -2.55 -21.09
CA THR A 381 -5.25 -2.23 -21.60
C THR A 381 -4.83 -3.20 -22.69
N GLU A 382 -5.06 -4.50 -22.53
CA GLU A 382 -4.69 -5.50 -23.52
C GLU A 382 -5.49 -5.31 -24.83
N LEU A 383 -6.80 -5.04 -24.74
CA LEU A 383 -7.62 -4.70 -25.91
C LEU A 383 -7.09 -3.46 -26.63
N HIS A 384 -6.77 -2.41 -25.88
CA HIS A 384 -6.26 -1.17 -26.44
C HIS A 384 -4.89 -1.35 -27.09
N VAL A 385 -3.96 -2.05 -26.44
CA VAL A 385 -2.62 -2.30 -26.97
C VAL A 385 -2.68 -3.12 -28.26
N ASN A 386 -3.51 -4.16 -28.31
CA ASN A 386 -3.68 -4.97 -29.51
C ASN A 386 -4.25 -4.15 -30.68
N GLN A 387 -5.19 -3.24 -30.41
CA GLN A 387 -5.71 -2.31 -31.42
C GLN A 387 -4.64 -1.32 -31.88
N VAL A 388 -3.84 -0.77 -30.97
CA VAL A 388 -2.74 0.14 -31.34
C VAL A 388 -1.70 -0.56 -32.20
N GLN A 389 -1.31 -1.78 -31.83
CA GLN A 389 -0.35 -2.58 -32.59
C GLN A 389 -0.84 -2.90 -34.00
N SER A 390 -2.12 -3.24 -34.17
CA SER A 390 -2.67 -3.51 -35.50
C SER A 390 -2.69 -2.27 -36.40
N LEU A 391 -2.90 -1.08 -35.84
CA LEU A 391 -2.80 0.19 -36.58
C LEU A 391 -1.37 0.45 -37.07
N PHE A 392 -0.35 0.22 -36.23
CA PHE A 392 1.04 0.36 -36.64
C PHE A 392 1.46 -0.69 -37.69
N ALA A 393 0.98 -1.93 -37.55
CA ALA A 393 1.24 -2.99 -38.52
C ALA A 393 0.64 -2.65 -39.89
N ALA A 394 -0.60 -2.14 -39.94
CA ALA A 394 -1.23 -1.71 -41.18
C ALA A 394 -0.46 -0.59 -41.89
N LEU A 395 0.11 0.35 -41.12
CA LEU A 395 0.92 1.45 -41.65
C LEU A 395 2.32 1.03 -42.14
N THR A 396 2.77 -0.18 -41.81
CA THR A 396 4.08 -0.70 -42.26
C THR A 396 3.95 -1.50 -43.56
N ILE A 397 2.75 -1.98 -43.89
CA ILE A 397 2.47 -2.82 -45.07
C ILE A 397 2.02 -1.99 -46.28
N GLY A 398 1.44 -0.82 -46.06
CA GLY A 398 1.06 0.14 -47.11
C GLY A 398 2.15 1.17 -47.36
#